data_AF-A0A7K7T2T1-F1
#
_entry.id   AF-A0A7K7T2T1-F1
#
_cell.length_a   1.000
_cell.length_b   1.000
_cell.length_c   1.000
_cell.angle_alpha   90.00
_cell.angle_beta   90.00
_cell.angle_gamma   90.00
#
_symmetry.space_group_name_H-M   'P 1'
#
loop_
_entity.id
_entity.type
_entity.pdbx_description
1 polymer ?
#
loop_
_entity_poly.entity_id
_entity_poly.type
_entity_poly.pdbx_seq_one_letter_code
_entity_poly.pdbx_strand_id
1 'polypeptide(L)' 'GPVAETFRVIQGAMTEEYVRSTQGVFQFELSGDGGGTWYIDLKTKGGSTGFGKPPVTADVVMNI' A
#
# COMPACT_ATOMS: atom_id res chain seq x y z
N GLY A 1 15.47 1.19 2.60
CA GLY A 1 15.31 1.36 4.06
C GLY A 1 14.23 0.43 4.58
N PRO A 2 14.06 0.32 5.90
CA PRO A 2 13.11 -0.61 6.53
C PRO A 2 11.69 -0.50 5.97
N VAL A 3 11.20 0.72 5.73
CA VAL A 3 9.86 0.95 5.16
C VAL A 3 9.73 0.33 3.77
N ALA A 4 10.63 0.65 2.84
CA ALA A 4 10.62 0.09 1.48
C ALA A 4 10.64 -1.45 1.48
N GLU A 5 11.39 -2.05 2.41
CA GLU A 5 11.47 -3.50 2.57
C GLU A 5 10.15 -4.10 3.05
N THR A 6 9.46 -3.45 4.00
CA THR A 6 8.12 -3.84 4.44
C THR A 6 7.14 -3.87 3.27
N PHE A 7 7.09 -2.81 2.46
CA PHE A 7 6.19 -2.76 1.30
C PHE A 7 6.54 -3.81 0.23
N ARG A 8 7.84 -4.12 0.05
CA ARG A 8 8.30 -5.21 -0.83
C ARG A 8 7.82 -6.58 -0.34
N VAL A 9 7.90 -6.84 0.97
CA VAL A 9 7.40 -8.09 1.56
C VAL A 9 5.89 -8.21 1.40
N ILE A 10 5.15 -7.13 1.63
CA ILE A 10 3.69 -7.10 1.41
C ILE A 10 3.35 -7.39 -0.05
N GLN A 11 4.06 -6.77 -1.00
CA GLN A 11 3.87 -7.03 -2.43
C GLN A 11 4.07 -8.51 -2.78
N GLY A 12 5.08 -9.16 -2.20
CA GLY A 12 5.36 -10.58 -2.42
C GLY A 12 4.34 -11.54 -1.79
N ALA A 13 3.61 -11.11 -0.77
CA ALA A 13 2.57 -11.90 -0.10
C ALA A 13 1.17 -11.69 -0.71
N MET A 14 1.03 -10.75 -1.65
CA MET A 14 -0.26 -10.39 -2.22
C MET A 14 -0.77 -11.44 -3.19
N THR A 15 -2.07 -11.73 -3.12
CA THR A 15 -2.77 -12.70 -3.97
C THR A 15 -4.05 -12.09 -4.53
N GLU A 16 -4.53 -12.60 -5.67
CA GLU A 16 -5.82 -12.18 -6.24
C GLU A 16 -7.00 -12.41 -5.29
N GLU A 17 -6.89 -13.40 -4.40
CA GLU A 17 -7.91 -13.66 -3.38
C GLU A 17 -8.00 -12.51 -2.37
N TYR A 18 -6.87 -12.04 -1.84
CA TYR A 18 -6.85 -10.92 -0.90
C TYR A 18 -7.32 -9.61 -1.52
N VAL A 19 -7.02 -9.38 -2.80
CA VAL A 19 -7.53 -8.23 -3.56
C VAL A 19 -9.05 -8.32 -3.67
N ARG A 20 -9.58 -9.47 -4.10
CA ARG A 20 -11.02 -9.66 -4.29
C ARG A 20 -11.82 -9.61 -2.98
N SER A 21 -11.26 -10.06 -1.87
CA SER A 21 -11.95 -10.07 -0.57
C SER A 21 -11.88 -8.74 0.17
N THR A 22 -10.80 -7.97 0.00
CA THR A 22 -10.60 -6.71 0.73
C THR A 22 -11.23 -5.51 0.01
N GLN A 23 -11.04 -5.39 -1.31
CA GLN A 23 -11.60 -4.33 -2.15
C GLN A 23 -11.31 -2.90 -1.65
N GLY A 24 -10.12 -2.67 -1.11
CA GLY A 24 -9.73 -1.40 -0.49
C GLY A 24 -8.38 -0.88 -0.95
N VAL A 25 -8.25 0.45 -0.98
CA VAL A 25 -6.98 1.16 -1.21
C VAL A 25 -6.60 1.98 0.03
N PHE A 26 -5.40 1.74 0.54
CA PHE A 26 -4.88 2.34 1.75
C PHE A 26 -3.66 3.21 1.44
N GLN A 27 -3.66 4.45 1.93
CA GLN A 27 -2.52 5.36 1.86
C GLN A 27 -1.96 5.60 3.26
N PHE A 28 -0.64 5.64 3.36
CA PHE A 28 0.11 5.86 4.59
C PHE A 28 0.98 7.10 4.41
N GLU A 29 0.82 8.10 5.29
CA GLU A 29 1.71 9.23 5.42
C GLU A 29 2.62 8.97 6.63
N LEU A 30 3.85 8.55 6.34
CA LEU A 30 4.82 8.15 7.37
C LEU A 30 5.78 9.29 7.68
N SER A 31 5.99 9.58 8.95
CA SER A 31 7.01 10.51 9.41
C SER A 31 8.37 9.82 9.69
N GLY A 32 9.43 10.62 9.90
CA GLY A 32 10.76 10.11 10.29
C GLY A 32 11.65 9.61 9.14
N ASP A 33 12.71 8.88 9.50
CA ASP A 33 13.67 8.35 8.53
C ASP A 33 13.06 7.23 7.69
N GLY A 34 13.11 7.38 6.37
CA GLY A 34 12.37 6.52 5.43
C GLY A 34 10.86 6.81 5.35
N GLY A 35 10.41 7.95 5.90
CA GLY A 35 9.04 8.43 5.79
C GLY A 35 8.64 8.85 4.36
N GLY A 36 7.45 9.43 4.24
CA GLY A 36 6.80 9.83 3.00
C GLY A 36 5.48 9.11 2.77
N THR A 37 4.88 9.35 1.60
CA THR A 37 3.62 8.72 1.21
C THR A 37 3.88 7.33 0.66
N TRP A 38 3.12 6.34 1.13
CA TRP A 38 3.14 4.96 0.65
C TRP A 38 1.72 4.44 0.46
N TYR A 39 1.54 3.38 -0.32
CA TYR A 39 0.22 2.82 -0.56
C TYR A 39 0.20 1.29 -0.64
N ILE A 40 -0.99 0.74 -0.37
CA ILE A 40 -1.38 -0.65 -0.64
C ILE A 40 -2.73 -0.61 -1.36
N ASP A 41 -2.76 -1.13 -2.58
CA ASP A 41 -3.96 -1.31 -3.40
C ASP A 41 -4.36 -2.78 -3.39
N LEU A 42 -5.42 -3.09 -2.67
CA LEU A 42 -6.09 -4.40 -2.64
C LEU A 42 -7.46 -4.31 -3.31
N LYS A 43 -7.60 -3.47 -4.33
CA LYS A 43 -8.87 -3.23 -5.03
C LYS A 43 -8.73 -3.42 -6.53
N THR A 44 -7.64 -2.92 -7.11
CA THR A 44 -7.46 -2.92 -8.56
C THR A 44 -6.55 -4.04 -9.03
N LYS A 45 -6.91 -4.66 -10.17
CA LYS A 45 -6.10 -5.69 -10.87
C LYS A 45 -5.61 -6.78 -9.91
N GLY A 46 -4.32 -7.14 -9.97
CA GLY A 46 -3.67 -8.11 -9.07
C GLY A 46 -3.14 -7.49 -7.76
N GLY A 47 -3.55 -6.26 -7.47
CA GLY A 47 -3.06 -5.47 -6.35
C GLY A 47 -1.66 -4.90 -6.57
N SER A 48 -1.33 -3.84 -5.84
CA SER A 48 0.00 -3.22 -5.90
C SER A 48 0.36 -2.48 -4.63
N THR A 49 1.64 -2.35 -4.34
CA THR A 49 2.16 -1.49 -3.28
C THR A 49 3.27 -0.60 -3.83
N GLY A 50 3.51 0.54 -3.19
CA GLY A 50 4.58 1.43 -3.65
C GLY A 50 4.76 2.71 -2.86
N PHE A 51 5.81 3.43 -3.20
CA PHE A 51 6.09 4.78 -2.73
C PHE A 51 5.34 5.80 -3.59
N GLY A 52 4.75 6.81 -2.94
CA GLY A 52 3.90 7.83 -3.54
C GLY A 52 2.41 7.57 -3.35
N LYS A 53 1.59 8.32 -4.08
CA LYS A 53 0.13 8.20 -4.02
C LYS A 53 -0.35 6.92 -4.74
N PRO A 54 -1.45 6.31 -4.28
CA PRO A 54 -2.05 5.18 -4.96
C PRO A 54 -2.56 5.56 -6.37
N PRO A 55 -2.68 4.57 -7.28
CA PRO A 55 -3.15 4.80 -8.65
C PRO A 55 -4.62 5.20 -8.74
N VAL A 56 -5.41 4.94 -7.69
CA VAL A 56 -6.80 5.35 -7.53
C VAL A 56 -6.98 6.01 -6.16
N THR A 57 -8.09 6.72 -5.95
CA THR A 57 -8.38 7.35 -4.67
C THR A 57 -8.34 6.34 -3.53
N ALA A 58 -7.59 6.65 -2.48
CA ALA A 58 -7.54 5.84 -1.27
C ALA A 58 -8.91 5.87 -0.57
N ASP A 59 -9.36 4.70 -0.14
CA ASP A 59 -10.53 4.56 0.72
C ASP A 59 -10.19 5.03 2.16
N VAL A 60 -8.93 4.88 2.57
CA VAL A 60 -8.42 5.33 3.88
C VAL A 60 -7.04 5.98 3.75
N VAL A 61 -6.84 7.11 4.41
CA VAL A 61 -5.52 7.76 4.60
C VAL A 61 -5.14 7.68 6.08
N MET A 62 -4.00 7.07 6.38
CA MET A 62 -3.44 6.93 7.72
C MET A 62 -2.22 7.83 7.88
N ASN A 63 -2.17 8.61 8.98
CA ASN A 63 -1.01 9.46 9.30
C ASN A 63 -0.29 8.84 10.50
N ILE A 64 1.01 8.53 10.35
CA ILE A 64 1.80 7.77 11.34
C ILE A 64 3.13 8.48 11.63
#